data_AF-A0A3D4BR65-F1
#
_entry.id   AF-A0A3D4BR65-F1
#
_cell.length_a   1.000
_cell.length_b   1.000
_cell.length_c   1.000
_cell.angle_alpha   90.00
_cell.angle_beta   90.00
_cell.angle_gamma   90.00
#
_symmetry.space_group_name_H-M   'P 1'
#
loop_
_entity.id
_entity.type
_entity.pdbx_description
1 polymer ?
#
loop_
_entity_poly.entity_id
_entity_poly.type
_entity_poly.pdbx_seq_one_letter_code
_entity_poly.pdbx_strand_id
1 'polypeptide(L)' 'NTDDMREAPSVVIINQLIEAGATVTAYDPVAMEEAKHMVGDKISYGSDEFEALTDADALL' A
#
# COMPACT_ATOMS: atom_id res chain seq x y z
N ASN A 1 16.43 4.88 -1.99
CA ASN A 1 16.72 5.83 -3.11
C ASN A 1 16.41 5.24 -4.48
N THR A 2 15.25 4.60 -4.64
CA THR A 2 14.58 4.61 -5.94
C THR A 2 13.10 4.59 -5.64
N ASP A 3 12.44 5.60 -6.17
CA ASP A 3 11.01 5.94 -6.17
C ASP A 3 10.30 5.27 -7.35
N ASP A 4 11.00 4.44 -8.12
CA ASP A 4 10.47 3.80 -9.32
C ASP A 4 9.61 2.60 -8.97
N MET A 5 8.33 2.87 -8.69
CA MET A 5 7.36 1.84 -8.34
C MET A 5 6.55 1.29 -9.53
N ARG A 6 6.90 1.67 -10.77
CA ARG A 6 6.12 1.33 -11.98
C ARG A 6 5.95 -0.17 -12.23
N GLU A 7 6.89 -0.99 -11.75
CA GLU A 7 6.82 -2.46 -11.76
C GLU A 7 6.97 -3.06 -10.35
N ALA A 8 6.63 -2.29 -9.31
CA ALA A 8 6.82 -2.77 -7.94
C ALA A 8 5.93 -3.99 -7.65
N PRO A 9 6.50 -5.07 -7.08
CA PRO A 9 5.72 -6.23 -6.64
C PRO A 9 4.57 -5.85 -5.69
N SER A 10 4.76 -4.80 -4.88
CA SER A 10 3.74 -4.29 -3.95
C SER A 10 2.47 -3.81 -4.68
N VAL A 11 2.59 -3.10 -5.81
CA VAL A 11 1.43 -2.63 -6.59
C VAL A 11 0.64 -3.81 -7.16
N VAL A 12 1.34 -4.85 -7.61
CA VAL A 12 0.70 -6.07 -8.12
C VAL A 12 -0.07 -6.77 -7.00
N ILE A 13 0.55 -6.93 -5.83
CA ILE A 13 -0.07 -7.56 -4.65
C ILE A 13 -1.28 -6.75 -4.19
N ILE A 14 -1.15 -5.42 -4.08
CA ILE A 14 -2.25 -4.52 -3.69
C ILE A 14 -3.45 -4.72 -4.62
N ASN A 15 -3.23 -4.70 -5.93
CA ASN A 15 -4.33 -4.88 -6.90
C ASN A 15 -4.99 -6.26 -6.77
N GLN A 16 -4.21 -7.33 -6.58
CA GLN A 16 -4.77 -8.68 -6.38
C GLN A 16 -5.59 -8.79 -5.09
N LEU A 17 -5.13 -8.16 -4.00
CA LEU A 17 -5.87 -8.14 -2.73
C LEU A 17 -7.18 -7.36 -2.86
N ILE A 18 -7.17 -6.20 -3.52
CA ILE A 18 -8.38 -5.42 -3.81
C ILE A 18 -9.35 -6.22 -4.68
N GLU A 19 -8.85 -6.88 -5.74
CA GLU A 19 -9.67 -7.74 -6.61
C GLU A 19 -10.30 -8.92 -5.85
N ALA A 20 -9.60 -9.43 -4.83
CA ALA A 20 -10.11 -10.46 -3.93
C ALA A 20 -11.10 -9.91 -2.87
N GLY A 21 -11.34 -8.60 -2.82
CA GLY A 21 -12.27 -7.95 -1.89
C GLY A 21 -11.65 -7.56 -0.54
N ALA A 22 -10.32 -7.60 -0.42
CA ALA A 22 -9.64 -7.17 0.79
C ALA A 22 -9.51 -5.65 0.87
N THR A 23 -9.50 -5.13 2.10
CA THR A 23 -9.07 -3.76 2.38
C THR A 23 -7.57 -3.75 2.62
N VAL A 24 -6.86 -2.79 2.03
CA VAL A 24 -5.41 -2.68 2.16
C VAL A 24 -5.07 -1.31 2.75
N THR A 25 -4.18 -1.31 3.73
CA THR A 25 -3.54 -0.10 4.26
C THR A 25 -2.04 -0.23 4.02
N ALA A 26 -1.44 0.74 3.35
CA ALA A 26 0.00 0.76 3.08
C ALA A 26 0.70 1.85 3.88
N TYR A 27 1.96 1.60 4.21
CA TYR A 27 2.87 2.60 4.75
C TYR A 27 4.27 2.36 4.16
N ASP A 28 4.91 3.44 3.72
CA ASP A 28 6.30 3.48 3.28
C ASP A 28 6.89 4.84 3.67
N PRO A 29 7.94 4.92 4.51
CA PRO A 29 8.47 6.21 4.99
C PRO A 29 9.02 7.12 3.89
N VAL A 30 9.18 6.65 2.66
CA VAL A 30 9.79 7.37 1.54
C VAL A 30 8.84 7.47 0.33
N ALA A 31 8.02 6.46 0.08
CA ALA A 31 7.30 6.30 -1.18
C ALA A 31 5.76 6.45 -1.08
N MET A 32 5.22 7.05 0.00
CA MET A 32 3.77 7.26 0.14
C MET A 32 3.14 8.04 -1.01
N GLU A 33 3.79 9.14 -1.43
CA GLU A 33 3.27 9.99 -2.51
C GLU A 33 3.22 9.23 -3.83
N GLU A 34 4.24 8.43 -4.14
CA GLU A 34 4.25 7.62 -5.36
C GLU A 34 3.27 6.44 -5.30
N ALA A 35 3.15 5.79 -4.15
CA ALA A 35 2.10 4.81 -3.93
C ALA A 35 0.72 5.43 -4.22
N LYS A 36 0.47 6.64 -3.71
CA LYS A 36 -0.77 7.39 -3.97
C LYS A 36 -0.97 7.75 -5.43
N HIS A 37 0.07 8.12 -6.17
CA HIS A 37 -0.04 8.36 -7.60
C HIS A 37 -0.46 7.12 -8.41
N MET A 38 -0.01 5.93 -7.99
CA MET A 38 -0.26 4.70 -8.76
C MET A 38 -1.57 4.00 -8.37
N VAL A 39 -1.84 3.84 -7.08
CA VAL A 39 -3.02 3.09 -6.60
C VAL A 39 -4.16 4.00 -6.15
N GLY A 40 -3.91 5.30 -5.98
CA GLY A 40 -4.95 6.30 -5.70
C GLY A 40 -5.73 6.01 -4.42
N ASP A 41 -7.02 6.35 -4.43
CA ASP A 41 -7.90 6.17 -3.27
C ASP A 41 -8.44 4.73 -3.14
N LYS A 42 -7.82 3.75 -3.79
CA LYS A 42 -8.20 2.33 -3.69
C LYS A 42 -7.75 1.67 -2.39
N ILE A 43 -6.77 2.25 -1.72
CA ILE A 43 -6.21 1.78 -0.45
C ILE A 43 -6.17 2.91 0.58
N SER A 44 -6.00 2.54 1.84
CA SER A 44 -5.69 3.48 2.91
C SER A 44 -4.18 3.65 3.08
N TYR A 45 -3.79 4.77 3.68
CA TYR A 45 -2.39 5.16 3.85
C TYR A 45 -2.16 5.45 5.34
N GLY A 46 -1.35 4.63 6.00
CA GLY A 46 -0.96 4.87 7.39
C GLY A 46 0.02 6.03 7.50
N SER A 47 -0.01 6.78 8.60
CA SER A 47 0.98 7.82 8.90
C SER A 47 2.27 7.25 9.49
N ASP A 48 2.20 6.05 10.06
CA ASP A 48 3.34 5.25 10.52
C ASP A 48 3.08 3.73 10.34
N GLU A 49 4.12 2.92 10.61
CA GLU A 49 4.04 1.46 10.50
C GLU A 49 3.05 0.80 11.46
N PHE A 50 2.74 1.45 12.59
CA PHE A 50 1.79 0.91 13.57
C PHE A 50 0.36 1.22 13.19
N GLU A 51 0.09 2.41 12.64
CA GLU A 51 -1.23 2.77 12.13
C GLU A 51 -1.62 1.84 10.96
N ALA A 52 -0.68 1.48 10.09
CA ALA A 52 -0.93 0.53 9.01
C ALA A 52 -1.37 -0.86 9.50
N LEU A 53 -1.05 -1.21 10.75
CA LEU A 53 -1.39 -2.48 11.38
C LEU A 53 -2.67 -2.43 12.22
N THR A 54 -3.27 -1.25 12.40
CA THR A 54 -4.48 -1.12 13.21
C THR A 54 -5.62 -1.86 12.55
N ASP A 55 -6.20 -2.82 13.27
CA ASP A 55 -7.26 -3.73 12.79
C ASP A 55 -6.89 -4.60 11.57
N ALA A 56 -5.59 -4.75 11.29
CA ALA A 56 -5.12 -5.59 10.19
C ALA A 56 -5.18 -7.09 10.53
N ASP A 57 -5.75 -7.90 9.64
CA ASP A 57 -5.74 -9.37 9.76
C ASP A 57 -4.36 -9.99 9.48
N ALA A 58 -3.52 -9.30 8.69
CA ALA A 58 -2.19 -9.76 8.28
C ALA A 58 -1.25 -8.59 7.91
N LEU A 59 0.06 -8.87 7.95
CA LEU A 59 1.16 -7.99 7.48
C LEU A 59 1.97 -8.74 6.42
N LEU A 60 2.39 -8.03 5.36
CA LEU A 60 3.20 -8.54 4.24
C LEU A 60 4.58 -7.89 4.19
#